data_AF-A0AAU2PAG3-F1
#
_entry.id   AF-A0AAU2PAG3-F1
#
_cell.length_a   1.000
_cell.length_b   1.000
_cell.length_c   1.000
_cell.angle_alpha   90.00
_cell.angle_beta   90.00
_cell.angle_gamma   90.00
#
_symmetry.space_group_name_H-M   'P 1'
#
loop_
_entity.id
_entity.type
_entity.pdbx_description
1 polymer ?
#
loop_
_entity_poly.entity_id
_entity_poly.type
_entity_poly.pdbx_seq_one_letter_code
_entity_poly.pdbx_strand_id
1 'polypeptide(L)'
;MGERDSKTTISIEIDPANLTRVPASHLAMLWHVVQANPAPYDDKQAGELAAKVGQEIIRRWLASTEPEMHHHQERSYYWTNLGRFASYRDGNWQPDAEKIAKYQAEKAPTAAPSNGEYLFCGADLGRTEPPFTCHRRIAHNGPCSPQRDKDGER
;
A
#
# COMPACT_ATOMS: atom_id res chain seq x y z
N MET A 1 -2.67 -61.52 19.79
CA MET A 1 -2.20 -60.14 19.51
C MET A 1 -3.22 -59.22 20.15
N GLY A 2 -2.94 -58.75 21.36
CA GLY A 2 -3.92 -58.04 22.19
C GLY A 2 -4.31 -56.70 21.56
N GLU A 3 -5.62 -56.44 21.51
CA GLU A 3 -6.22 -55.18 21.09
C GLU A 3 -5.68 -54.05 21.98
N ARG A 4 -4.89 -53.14 21.40
CA ARG A 4 -4.53 -51.91 22.09
C ARG A 4 -5.75 -51.02 22.06
N ASP A 5 -6.33 -50.78 23.23
CA ASP A 5 -7.31 -49.73 23.44
C ASP A 5 -6.71 -48.41 22.91
N SER A 6 -7.12 -47.99 21.71
CA SER A 6 -6.30 -47.13 20.84
C SER A 6 -6.44 -45.64 21.14
N LYS A 7 -7.08 -45.30 22.26
CA LYS A 7 -7.38 -43.91 22.61
C LYS A 7 -6.18 -43.29 23.33
N THR A 8 -5.50 -42.37 22.64
CA THR A 8 -4.47 -41.52 23.23
C THR A 8 -5.00 -40.10 23.33
N THR A 9 -4.89 -39.49 24.51
CA THR A 9 -5.24 -38.08 24.74
C THR A 9 -3.96 -37.26 24.78
N ILE A 10 -3.95 -36.15 24.05
CA ILE A 10 -2.86 -35.17 24.07
C ILE A 10 -3.47 -33.84 24.52
N SER A 11 -2.85 -33.22 25.54
CA SER A 11 -3.24 -31.91 26.04
C SER A 11 -2.21 -30.87 25.60
N ILE A 12 -2.68 -29.72 25.11
CA ILE A 12 -1.84 -28.63 24.62
C ILE A 12 -2.20 -27.38 25.39
N GLU A 13 -1.21 -26.79 26.06
CA GLU A 13 -1.36 -25.51 26.77
C GLU A 13 -0.79 -24.39 25.91
N ILE A 14 -1.51 -23.28 25.84
CA ILE A 14 -1.11 -22.10 25.05
C ILE A 14 -0.96 -20.92 25.99
N ASP A 15 0.26 -20.38 26.06
CA ASP A 15 0.54 -19.12 26.74
C ASP A 15 0.59 -17.97 25.70
N PRO A 16 -0.52 -17.23 25.52
CA PRO A 16 -0.58 -16.15 24.54
C PRO A 16 0.37 -14.98 24.87
N ALA A 17 0.88 -14.86 26.10
CA ALA A 17 1.80 -13.78 26.48
C ALA A 17 3.25 -14.07 26.07
N ASN A 18 3.59 -15.34 25.77
CA ASN A 18 4.95 -15.77 25.47
C ASN A 18 5.10 -16.39 24.06
N LEU A 19 4.19 -16.07 23.14
CA LEU A 19 4.23 -16.54 21.75
C LEU A 19 5.51 -16.13 20.99
N THR A 20 6.21 -15.09 21.43
CA THR A 20 7.50 -14.66 20.85
C THR A 20 8.65 -15.63 21.13
N ARG A 21 8.51 -16.51 22.14
CA ARG A 21 9.56 -17.44 22.59
C ARG A 21 9.42 -18.84 22.03
N VAL A 22 8.25 -19.19 21.47
CA VAL A 22 8.04 -20.53 20.91
C VAL A 22 8.71 -20.68 19.54
N PRO A 23 9.21 -21.88 19.19
CA PRO A 23 9.74 -22.16 17.85
C PRO A 23 8.68 -21.98 16.75
N ALA A 24 9.10 -21.71 15.51
CA ALA A 24 8.19 -21.52 14.39
C ALA A 24 7.32 -22.76 14.10
N SER A 25 7.88 -23.96 14.22
CA SER A 25 7.14 -25.23 14.08
C SER A 25 6.05 -25.39 15.14
N HIS A 26 6.35 -25.02 16.39
CA HIS A 26 5.37 -25.02 17.47
C HIS A 26 4.28 -23.99 17.19
N LEU A 27 4.63 -22.77 16.78
CA LEU A 27 3.66 -21.73 16.43
C LEU A 27 2.73 -22.15 15.28
N ALA A 28 3.25 -22.84 14.26
CA ALA A 28 2.45 -23.41 13.17
C ALA A 28 1.48 -24.50 13.67
N MET A 29 1.93 -25.37 14.59
CA MET A 29 1.04 -26.32 15.26
C MET A 29 -0.06 -25.58 16.05
N LEU A 30 0.28 -24.54 16.81
CA LEU A 30 -0.70 -23.76 17.57
C LEU A 30 -1.75 -23.15 16.66
N TRP A 31 -1.37 -22.68 15.47
CA TRP A 31 -2.33 -22.18 14.48
C TRP A 31 -3.38 -23.24 14.13
N HIS A 32 -2.95 -24.47 13.84
CA HIS A 32 -3.90 -25.56 13.57
C HIS A 32 -4.76 -25.89 14.79
N VAL A 33 -4.20 -25.88 16.01
CA VAL A 33 -4.93 -26.15 17.25
C VAL A 33 -6.00 -25.09 17.52
N VAL A 34 -5.66 -23.80 17.41
CA VAL A 34 -6.62 -22.70 17.69
C VAL A 34 -7.73 -22.62 16.64
N GLN A 35 -7.45 -22.96 15.38
CA GLN A 35 -8.47 -23.04 14.32
C GLN A 35 -9.39 -24.25 14.50
N ALA A 36 -8.88 -25.35 15.08
CA ALA A 36 -9.66 -26.52 15.43
C ALA A 36 -10.35 -26.42 16.80
N ASN A 37 -10.31 -25.24 17.45
CA ASN A 37 -10.96 -25.03 18.74
C ASN A 37 -12.48 -25.30 18.62
N PRO A 38 -13.05 -26.22 19.42
CA PRO A 38 -14.47 -26.59 19.32
C PRO A 38 -15.43 -25.55 19.91
N ALA A 39 -14.94 -24.39 20.35
CA ALA A 39 -15.77 -23.29 20.82
C ALA A 39 -16.81 -22.87 19.75
N PRO A 40 -18.00 -22.41 20.16
CA PRO A 40 -19.01 -21.92 19.23
C PRO A 40 -18.51 -20.77 18.35
N TYR A 41 -19.17 -20.58 17.22
CA TYR A 41 -18.98 -19.37 16.41
C TYR A 41 -19.23 -18.11 17.25
N ASP A 42 -18.43 -17.07 17.02
CA ASP A 42 -18.43 -15.79 17.77
C ASP A 42 -17.97 -15.90 19.24
N ASP A 43 -17.34 -17.01 19.64
CA ASP A 43 -16.67 -17.08 20.94
C ASP A 43 -15.49 -16.10 20.99
N LYS A 44 -15.62 -15.10 21.87
CA LYS A 44 -14.63 -14.03 22.03
C LYS A 44 -13.25 -14.57 22.41
N GLN A 45 -13.16 -15.52 23.33
CA GLN A 45 -11.86 -15.99 23.82
C GLN A 45 -11.14 -16.83 22.77
N ALA A 46 -11.87 -17.68 22.06
CA ALA A 46 -11.35 -18.44 20.93
C ALA A 46 -10.86 -17.51 19.80
N GLY A 47 -11.66 -16.48 19.47
CA GLY A 47 -11.30 -15.47 18.48
C GLY A 47 -10.05 -14.67 18.87
N GLU A 48 -9.97 -14.19 20.11
CA GLU A 48 -8.80 -13.47 20.62
C GLU A 48 -7.54 -14.34 20.63
N LEU A 49 -7.65 -15.62 21.02
CA LEU A 49 -6.52 -16.54 21.01
C LEU A 49 -6.02 -16.80 19.58
N ALA A 50 -6.93 -17.06 18.64
CA ALA A 50 -6.60 -17.24 17.23
C ALA A 50 -5.94 -15.99 16.64
N ALA A 51 -6.44 -14.80 16.98
CA ALA A 51 -5.85 -13.53 16.55
C ALA A 51 -4.42 -13.35 17.05
N LYS A 52 -4.15 -13.65 18.33
CA LYS A 52 -2.78 -13.54 18.90
C LYS A 52 -1.79 -14.46 18.21
N VAL A 53 -2.17 -15.72 17.96
CA VAL A 53 -1.32 -16.69 17.24
C VAL A 53 -1.07 -16.23 15.80
N GLY A 54 -2.12 -15.83 15.08
CA GLY A 54 -2.00 -15.36 13.69
C GLY A 54 -1.15 -14.09 13.55
N GLN A 55 -1.32 -13.11 14.46
CA GLN A 55 -0.53 -11.89 14.49
C GLN A 55 0.96 -12.18 14.69
N GLU A 56 1.31 -13.12 15.56
CA GLU A 56 2.70 -13.49 15.79
C GLU A 56 3.32 -14.16 14.55
N ILE A 57 2.55 -14.98 13.81
CA ILE A 57 2.98 -15.54 12.52
C ILE A 57 3.25 -14.42 11.51
N ILE A 58 2.31 -13.48 11.35
CA ILE A 58 2.46 -12.34 10.44
C ILE A 58 3.67 -11.50 10.83
N ARG A 59 3.84 -11.19 12.12
CA ARG A 59 4.98 -10.42 12.62
C ARG A 59 6.31 -11.08 12.27
N ARG A 60 6.42 -12.41 12.44
CA ARG A 60 7.64 -13.15 12.10
C ARG A 60 7.86 -13.22 10.58
N TRP A 61 6.80 -13.42 9.81
CA TRP A 61 6.86 -13.42 8.36
C TRP A 61 7.37 -12.06 7.84
N LEU A 62 6.77 -10.96 8.31
CA LEU A 62 7.20 -9.60 7.99
C LEU A 62 8.64 -9.27 8.43
N ALA A 63 9.09 -9.84 9.55
CA ALA A 63 10.48 -9.67 9.99
C ALA A 63 11.47 -10.47 9.14
N SER A 64 11.03 -11.58 8.53
CA SER A 64 11.85 -12.44 7.67
C SER A 64 11.89 -11.98 6.21
N THR A 65 10.93 -11.15 5.80
CA THR A 65 10.96 -10.48 4.50
C THR A 65 11.93 -9.31 4.57
N GLU A 66 12.94 -9.28 3.69
CA GLU A 66 13.78 -8.11 3.48
C GLU A 66 12.83 -6.95 3.09
N PRO A 67 12.77 -5.84 3.84
CA PRO A 67 11.79 -4.82 3.58
C PRO A 67 12.15 -4.10 2.28
N GLU A 68 11.60 -4.54 1.16
CA GLU A 68 11.49 -3.74 -0.06
C GLU A 68 10.75 -2.41 0.22
N MET A 69 10.04 -2.30 1.34
CA MET A 69 9.27 -1.12 1.73
C MET A 69 10.10 0.06 2.28
N HIS A 70 11.44 0.03 2.20
CA HIS A 70 12.28 1.17 2.63
C HIS A 70 12.58 2.19 1.50
N HIS A 71 11.82 2.17 0.40
CA HIS A 71 12.00 3.11 -0.72
C HIS A 71 11.53 4.55 -0.39
N HIS A 72 10.59 4.72 0.53
CA HIS A 72 10.06 6.04 0.90
C HIS A 72 10.57 6.46 2.29
N GLN A 73 11.74 7.10 2.32
CA GLN A 73 12.24 7.69 3.56
C GLN A 73 11.65 9.09 3.76
N GLU A 74 11.27 9.41 5.00
CA GLU A 74 10.69 10.72 5.40
C GLU A 74 11.51 11.92 4.88
N ARG A 75 12.84 11.74 4.77
CA ARG A 75 13.78 12.79 4.36
C ARG A 75 14.06 12.81 2.87
N SER A 76 13.62 11.80 2.10
CA SER A 76 13.92 11.70 0.67
C SER A 76 13.36 12.89 -0.10
N TYR A 77 12.14 13.35 0.22
CA TYR A 77 11.54 14.53 -0.40
C TYR A 77 12.36 15.79 -0.11
N TYR A 78 12.73 16.00 1.16
CA TYR A 78 13.53 17.15 1.58
C TYR A 78 14.91 17.16 0.91
N TRP A 79 15.67 16.06 0.98
CA TRP A 79 17.01 15.98 0.41
C TRP A 79 17.03 16.07 -1.11
N THR A 80 16.04 15.45 -1.77
CA THR A 80 15.91 15.54 -3.24
C THR A 80 15.67 16.97 -3.68
N ASN A 81 14.76 17.69 -3.02
CA ASN A 81 14.49 19.09 -3.36
C ASN A 81 15.68 20.00 -3.02
N LEU A 82 16.36 19.75 -1.90
CA LEU A 82 17.55 20.51 -1.53
C LEU A 82 18.67 20.34 -2.58
N GLY A 83 18.96 19.11 -3.02
CA GLY A 83 19.95 18.87 -4.07
C GLY A 83 19.55 19.42 -5.43
N ARG A 84 18.25 19.46 -5.72
CA ARG A 84 17.66 19.96 -6.97
C ARG A 84 17.66 21.48 -7.07
N PHE A 85 17.53 22.21 -5.97
CA PHE A 85 17.36 23.67 -5.99
C PHE A 85 18.46 24.46 -5.27
N ALA A 86 19.28 23.80 -4.46
CA ALA A 86 20.30 24.44 -3.65
C ALA A 86 21.67 23.78 -3.86
N SER A 87 22.70 24.52 -3.47
CA SER A 87 24.08 24.06 -3.42
C SER A 87 24.67 24.45 -2.07
N TYR A 88 25.51 23.58 -1.51
CA TYR A 88 26.17 23.84 -0.24
C TYR A 88 27.36 24.77 -0.47
N ARG A 89 27.31 25.98 0.10
CA ARG A 89 28.30 27.05 -0.04
C ARG A 89 28.46 27.78 1.30
N ASP A 90 29.70 28.06 1.69
CA ASP A 90 30.03 28.77 2.93
C ASP A 90 29.41 28.16 4.20
N GLY A 91 29.42 26.82 4.27
CA GLY A 91 28.89 26.10 5.44
C GLY A 91 27.37 26.04 5.53
N ASN A 92 26.62 26.54 4.52
CA ASN A 92 25.16 26.50 4.50
C ASN A 92 24.61 26.09 3.13
N TRP A 93 23.36 25.61 3.08
CA TRP A 93 22.65 25.40 1.82
C TRP A 93 22.09 26.73 1.32
N GLN A 94 22.50 27.10 0.11
CA GLN A 94 22.05 28.34 -0.53
C GLN A 94 21.31 28.00 -1.84
N PRO A 95 20.23 28.72 -2.19
CA PRO A 95 19.56 28.56 -3.49
C PRO A 95 20.56 28.69 -4.64
N ASP A 96 20.47 27.78 -5.60
CA ASP A 96 21.35 27.75 -6.78
C ASP A 96 20.55 28.12 -8.03
N ALA A 97 20.79 29.33 -8.53
CA ALA A 97 20.06 29.88 -9.67
C ALA A 97 20.20 29.02 -10.93
N GLU A 98 21.35 28.38 -11.16
CA GLU A 98 21.57 27.54 -12.33
C GLU A 98 20.73 26.26 -12.24
N LYS A 99 20.69 25.64 -11.07
CA LYS A 99 19.88 24.44 -10.85
C LYS A 99 18.39 24.73 -10.91
N ILE A 100 17.96 25.87 -10.35
CA ILE A 100 16.58 26.33 -10.43
C ILE A 100 16.20 26.59 -11.89
N ALA A 101 17.03 27.31 -12.65
CA ALA A 101 16.80 27.56 -14.07
C ALA A 101 16.76 26.27 -14.89
N LYS A 102 17.66 25.31 -14.60
CA LYS A 102 17.66 23.99 -15.23
C LYS A 102 16.35 23.24 -14.97
N TYR A 103 15.92 23.15 -13.71
CA TYR A 103 14.65 22.50 -13.37
C TYR A 103 13.46 23.20 -14.03
N GLN A 104 13.45 24.53 -14.06
CA GLN A 104 12.41 25.30 -14.74
C GLN A 104 12.42 25.10 -16.25
N ALA A 105 13.58 24.95 -16.88
CA ALA A 105 13.69 24.62 -18.31
C ALA A 105 13.24 23.18 -18.60
N GLU A 106 13.53 22.23 -17.70
CA GLU A 106 13.07 20.83 -17.80
C GLU A 106 11.57 20.66 -17.51
N LYS A 107 11.00 21.53 -16.67
CA LYS A 107 9.57 21.57 -16.35
C LYS A 107 8.77 22.57 -17.18
N ALA A 108 9.44 23.43 -17.95
CA ALA A 108 8.80 24.25 -18.94
C ALA A 108 7.99 23.30 -19.83
N PRO A 109 6.71 23.58 -20.11
CA PRO A 109 5.91 22.72 -20.93
C PRO A 109 6.59 22.59 -22.30
N THR A 110 7.26 21.46 -22.53
CA THR A 110 7.65 21.07 -23.87
C THR A 110 6.34 20.98 -24.65
N ALA A 111 6.26 21.76 -25.73
CA ALA A 111 5.07 21.87 -26.55
C ALA A 111 4.46 20.49 -26.84
N ALA A 112 3.15 20.40 -26.57
CA ALA A 112 2.24 19.27 -26.78
C ALA A 112 2.62 17.93 -26.10
N PRO A 113 1.66 17.23 -25.46
CA PRO A 113 1.89 15.87 -25.01
C PRO A 113 2.31 15.00 -26.20
N SER A 114 3.43 14.31 -26.07
CA SER A 114 3.84 13.30 -27.04
C SER A 114 2.76 12.22 -27.10
N ASN A 115 2.22 12.02 -28.29
CA ASN A 115 1.28 10.98 -28.71
C ASN A 115 1.00 9.88 -27.68
N GLY A 116 -0.17 9.95 -27.04
CA GLY A 116 -0.80 8.78 -26.42
C GLY A 116 -1.02 8.81 -24.90
N GLU A 117 -0.49 9.77 -24.16
CA GLU A 117 -0.91 9.96 -22.76
C GLU A 117 -2.28 10.66 -22.73
N TYR A 118 -3.31 9.88 -22.42
CA TYR A 118 -4.67 10.37 -22.22
C TYR A 118 -4.73 11.36 -21.07
N LEU A 119 -4.82 12.66 -21.36
CA LEU A 119 -5.17 13.70 -20.39
C LEU A 119 -6.69 13.77 -20.28
N PHE A 120 -7.23 13.55 -19.08
CA PHE A 120 -8.65 13.81 -18.81
C PHE A 120 -8.93 15.31 -18.99
N CYS A 121 -9.92 15.69 -19.81
CA CYS A 121 -10.34 17.10 -20.00
C CYS A 121 -10.62 17.77 -18.65
N GLY A 122 -11.23 17.05 -17.70
CA GLY A 122 -11.50 17.54 -16.33
C GLY A 122 -12.42 18.76 -16.25
N ALA A 123 -12.89 19.30 -17.38
CA ALA A 123 -13.75 20.46 -17.41
C ALA A 123 -15.10 20.17 -16.77
N ASP A 124 -15.56 21.13 -15.96
CA ASP A 124 -16.90 21.17 -15.40
C ASP A 124 -17.93 21.25 -16.53
N LEU A 125 -18.88 20.33 -16.53
CA LEU A 125 -19.92 20.22 -17.53
C LEU A 125 -21.20 21.00 -17.16
N GLY A 126 -21.22 21.67 -16.00
CA GLY A 126 -22.35 22.47 -15.53
C GLY A 126 -23.62 21.65 -15.31
N ARG A 127 -23.49 20.37 -14.97
CA ARG A 127 -24.61 19.43 -14.76
C ARG A 127 -24.94 19.30 -13.28
N THR A 128 -26.19 18.94 -12.96
CA THR A 128 -26.66 18.67 -11.60
C THR A 128 -26.56 17.20 -11.19
N GLU A 129 -26.16 16.32 -12.11
CA GLU A 129 -26.03 14.87 -11.87
C GLU A 129 -24.64 14.37 -12.32
N PRO A 130 -24.04 13.40 -11.59
CA PRO A 130 -22.74 12.87 -11.92
C PRO A 130 -22.73 12.04 -13.22
N PRO A 131 -21.61 12.01 -13.96
CA PRO A 131 -20.37 12.70 -13.65
C PRO A 131 -20.42 14.20 -14.00
N PHE A 132 -19.94 15.03 -13.06
CA PHE A 132 -19.90 16.49 -13.18
C PHE A 132 -18.76 16.98 -14.09
N THR A 133 -17.81 16.10 -14.42
CA THR A 133 -16.62 16.42 -15.23
C THR A 133 -16.52 15.49 -16.43
N CYS A 134 -15.89 15.96 -17.50
CA CYS A 134 -15.72 15.16 -18.72
C CYS A 134 -14.75 13.99 -18.51
N HIS A 135 -15.20 12.77 -18.80
CA HIS A 135 -14.39 11.55 -18.70
C HIS A 135 -13.68 11.16 -20.00
N ARG A 136 -13.74 12.02 -21.02
CA ARG A 136 -13.08 11.74 -22.28
C ARG A 136 -11.58 11.72 -22.05
N ARG A 137 -10.98 10.62 -22.49
CA ARG A 137 -9.55 10.36 -22.38
C ARG A 137 -8.74 11.10 -23.46
N ILE A 138 -9.40 11.62 -24.51
CA ILE A 138 -8.75 12.23 -25.68
C ILE A 138 -8.86 13.76 -25.59
N ALA A 139 -7.72 14.45 -25.81
CA ALA A 139 -7.68 15.90 -25.94
C ALA A 139 -8.47 16.37 -27.18
N HIS A 140 -9.35 17.37 -27.03
CA HIS A 140 -10.13 17.93 -28.15
C HIS A 140 -10.10 19.46 -28.16
N ASN A 141 -10.04 20.04 -29.36
CA ASN A 141 -10.00 21.49 -29.56
C ASN A 141 -11.41 22.10 -29.60
N GLY A 142 -12.09 22.15 -28.45
CA GLY A 142 -13.39 22.82 -28.30
C GLY A 142 -13.99 22.67 -26.89
N PRO A 143 -15.02 23.45 -26.53
CA PRO A 143 -15.64 23.38 -25.20
C PRO A 143 -16.21 21.98 -24.91
N CYS A 144 -15.89 21.45 -23.74
CA CYS A 144 -16.45 20.20 -23.21
C CYS A 144 -17.98 20.40 -23.04
N SER A 145 -18.83 19.52 -23.60
CA SER A 145 -20.29 19.64 -23.54
C SER A 145 -20.99 18.30 -23.31
N PRO A 146 -22.24 18.28 -22.76
CA PRO A 146 -22.92 17.03 -22.44
C PRO A 146 -23.22 16.10 -23.62
N GLN A 147 -23.53 16.64 -24.79
CA GLN A 147 -23.75 15.86 -26.01
C GLN A 147 -22.46 15.14 -26.45
N ARG A 148 -21.31 15.84 -26.43
CA ARG A 148 -20.02 15.30 -26.92
C ARG A 148 -19.45 14.17 -26.05
N ASP A 149 -19.93 14.04 -24.83
CA ASP A 149 -19.57 12.99 -23.88
C ASP A 149 -20.32 11.67 -24.18
N LYS A 150 -21.52 11.76 -24.77
CA LYS A 150 -22.37 10.60 -25.11
C LYS A 150 -22.02 9.98 -26.45
N ASP A 151 -21.54 10.78 -27.40
CA ASP A 151 -21.45 10.34 -28.80
C ASP A 151 -20.28 9.39 -29.08
N GLY A 152 -19.35 9.18 -28.14
CA GLY A 152 -18.38 8.08 -28.18
C GLY A 152 -17.66 7.89 -29.53
N GLU A 153 -17.51 8.96 -30.34
CA GLU A 153 -17.04 8.82 -31.72
C GLU A 153 -15.63 8.23 -31.71
N ARG A 154 -15.53 7.09 -32.41
CA ARG A 154 -14.36 6.23 -32.60
C ARG A 154 -13.20 6.94 -33.28
#